data_AF-A0A9P7Y8V9-F1
#
_entry.id   AF-A0A9P7Y8V9-F1
#
_cell.length_a   1.000
_cell.length_b   1.000
_cell.length_c   1.000
_cell.angle_alpha   90.00
_cell.angle_beta   90.00
_cell.angle_gamma   90.00
#
_symmetry.space_group_name_H-M   'P 1'
#
loop_
_entity.id
_entity.type
_entity.pdbx_description
1 polymer ?
#
loop_
_entity_poly.entity_id
_entity_poly.type
_entity_poly.pdbx_seq_one_letter_code
_entity_poly.pdbx_strand_id
1 'polypeptide(L)'
;MKLIALLPLLATAVLAIPSRTSPLLPRTTPATMSIKNLVRNLVDPDVAVYTFVIDYSPYGTQNCTIKDTAKGAGVTGTHGFAALGCLENPSTWRISWGHDTPGDFAVMTVVNVPVQYEAFFGWKSPNQGL
;
A
#
# COMPACT_ATOMS: atom_id res chain seq x y z
N MET A 1 6.52 24.96 72.00
CA MET A 1 5.97 25.31 70.67
C MET A 1 6.69 24.44 69.64
N LYS A 2 6.04 23.39 69.11
CA LYS A 2 6.62 22.49 68.10
C LYS A 2 6.29 23.01 66.70
N LEU A 3 7.31 23.30 65.88
CA LEU A 3 7.15 23.56 64.45
C LEU A 3 7.00 22.22 63.71
N ILE A 4 5.95 22.09 62.91
CA ILE A 4 5.78 21.00 61.94
C ILE A 4 5.97 21.63 60.56
N ALA A 5 7.08 21.29 59.89
CA ALA A 5 7.31 21.65 58.50
C ALA A 5 6.73 20.55 57.60
N LEU A 6 5.72 20.90 56.79
CA LEU A 6 5.22 20.05 55.71
C LEU A 6 6.04 20.31 54.44
N LEU A 7 6.70 19.28 53.91
CA LEU A 7 7.26 19.26 52.56
C LEU A 7 6.19 18.83 51.55
N PRO A 8 6.09 19.47 50.37
CA PRO A 8 5.31 18.96 49.27
C PRO A 8 6.15 17.97 48.44
N LEU A 9 5.66 16.74 48.26
CA LEU A 9 6.17 15.82 47.23
C LEU A 9 5.64 16.28 45.86
N LEU A 10 6.52 16.82 45.01
CA LEU A 10 6.23 16.96 43.58
C LEU A 10 6.38 15.59 42.91
N ALA A 11 5.27 15.01 42.45
CA ALA A 11 5.28 13.85 41.57
C ALA A 11 5.43 14.32 40.11
N THR A 12 6.61 14.16 39.52
CA THR A 12 6.85 14.36 38.09
C THR A 12 6.31 13.17 37.31
N ALA A 13 5.12 13.32 36.74
CA ALA A 13 4.60 12.36 35.77
C ALA A 13 5.33 12.54 34.42
N VAL A 14 6.25 11.62 34.11
CA VAL A 14 6.90 11.55 32.80
C VAL A 14 5.91 10.94 31.82
N LEU A 15 5.30 11.77 30.98
CA LEU A 15 4.51 11.32 29.82
C LEU A 15 5.48 10.73 28.79
N ALA A 16 5.62 9.41 28.78
CA ALA A 16 6.30 8.71 27.69
C ALA A 16 5.44 8.80 26.43
N ILE A 17 5.83 9.66 25.49
CA ILE A 17 5.21 9.74 24.16
C ILE A 17 5.66 8.47 23.41
N PRO A 18 4.74 7.58 22.96
CA PRO A 18 5.14 6.45 22.14
C PRO A 18 5.63 6.98 20.80
N SER A 19 6.94 6.93 20.58
CA SER A 19 7.53 7.19 19.28
C SER A 19 7.10 6.06 18.33
N ARG A 20 6.12 6.31 17.46
CA ARG A 20 5.93 5.49 16.27
C ARG A 20 7.12 5.75 15.35
N THR A 21 8.19 5.00 15.54
CA THR A 21 9.26 4.88 14.55
C THR A 21 8.70 4.09 13.37
N SER A 22 7.99 4.78 12.47
CA SER A 22 7.83 4.27 11.12
C SER A 22 9.25 4.09 10.56
N PRO A 23 9.62 2.92 10.03
CA PRO A 23 10.93 2.76 9.42
C PRO A 23 11.09 3.84 8.34
N LEU A 24 12.13 4.66 8.48
CA LEU A 24 12.46 5.70 7.52
C LEU A 24 12.82 4.99 6.21
N LEU A 25 11.92 5.01 5.24
CA LEU A 25 12.26 4.59 3.89
C LEU A 25 13.35 5.53 3.36
N PRO A 26 14.40 5.00 2.69
CA PRO A 26 15.45 5.83 2.11
C PRO A 26 14.85 6.86 1.15
N ARG A 27 15.47 8.04 1.04
CA ARG A 27 15.02 9.05 0.06
C ARG A 27 15.56 8.80 -1.35
N THR A 28 16.45 7.82 -1.50
CA THR A 28 17.05 7.40 -2.76
C THR A 28 16.12 6.44 -3.48
N THR A 29 15.93 6.61 -4.79
CA THR A 29 15.09 5.71 -5.60
C THR A 29 15.58 4.24 -5.50
N PRO A 30 14.69 3.24 -5.48
CA PRO A 30 15.11 1.84 -5.55
C PRO A 30 15.89 1.59 -6.84
N ALA A 31 16.90 0.73 -6.79
CA ALA A 31 17.65 0.34 -7.98
C ALA A 31 16.75 -0.45 -8.95
N THR A 32 15.84 -1.24 -8.40
CA THR A 32 14.85 -2.01 -9.17
C THR A 32 13.54 -2.08 -8.41
N MET A 33 12.42 -2.08 -9.13
CA MET A 33 11.10 -2.44 -8.60
C MET A 33 10.49 -3.55 -9.44
N SER A 34 9.85 -4.53 -8.79
CA SER A 34 9.16 -5.62 -9.45
C SER A 34 7.89 -6.04 -8.69
N ILE A 35 6.94 -6.60 -9.42
CA ILE A 35 5.73 -7.21 -8.87
C ILE A 35 5.87 -8.72 -8.95
N LYS A 36 5.73 -9.37 -7.81
CA LYS A 36 5.83 -10.83 -7.67
C LYS A 36 4.48 -11.40 -7.27
N ASN A 37 4.19 -12.60 -7.77
CA ASN A 37 3.03 -13.41 -7.39
C ASN A 37 1.70 -12.63 -7.48
N LEU A 38 1.53 -11.85 -8.55
CA LEU A 38 0.27 -11.16 -8.80
C LEU A 38 -0.81 -12.19 -9.09
N VAL A 39 -1.84 -12.18 -8.26
CA VAL A 39 -3.04 -13.00 -8.43
C VAL A 39 -4.25 -12.08 -8.38
N ARG A 40 -5.19 -12.31 -9.30
CA ARG A 40 -6.47 -11.61 -9.33
C ARG A 40 -7.61 -12.60 -9.09
N ASN A 41 -8.39 -12.38 -8.05
CA ASN A 41 -9.54 -13.21 -7.70
C ASN A 41 -10.85 -12.40 -7.78
N LEU A 42 -11.83 -12.89 -8.53
CA LEU A 42 -13.17 -12.31 -8.55
C LEU A 42 -13.98 -12.93 -7.41
N VAL A 43 -14.34 -12.10 -6.42
CA VAL A 43 -15.10 -12.54 -5.24
C VAL A 43 -16.60 -12.59 -5.55
N ASP A 44 -17.07 -11.56 -6.24
CA ASP A 44 -18.43 -11.43 -6.77
C ASP A 44 -18.38 -10.59 -8.06
N PRO A 45 -19.49 -10.42 -8.80
CA PRO A 45 -19.49 -9.66 -10.05
C PRO A 45 -18.98 -8.22 -9.93
N ASP A 46 -19.09 -7.60 -8.76
CA ASP A 46 -18.76 -6.20 -8.48
C ASP A 46 -17.46 -6.04 -7.67
N VAL A 47 -16.76 -7.12 -7.32
CA VAL A 47 -15.58 -7.10 -6.43
C VAL A 47 -14.47 -8.02 -6.94
N ALA A 48 -13.29 -7.43 -7.17
CA ALA A 48 -12.05 -8.17 -7.37
C ALA A 48 -11.06 -7.91 -6.23
N VAL A 49 -10.32 -8.95 -5.86
CA VAL A 49 -9.21 -8.87 -4.93
C VAL A 49 -7.92 -9.20 -5.66
N TYR A 50 -6.95 -8.29 -5.56
CA TYR A 50 -5.60 -8.48 -6.10
C TYR A 50 -4.65 -8.71 -4.93
N THR A 51 -3.79 -9.72 -5.03
CA THR A 51 -2.72 -9.99 -4.07
C THR A 51 -1.39 -10.10 -4.78
N PHE A 52 -0.37 -9.43 -4.28
CA PHE A 52 0.98 -9.46 -4.84
C PHE A 52 2.03 -8.98 -3.83
N VAL A 53 3.30 -9.08 -4.22
CA VAL A 53 4.44 -8.53 -3.47
C VAL A 53 5.14 -7.48 -4.30
N ILE A 54 5.33 -6.29 -3.74
CA ILE A 54 6.18 -5.24 -4.27
C ILE A 54 7.59 -5.50 -3.76
N ASP A 55 8.53 -5.80 -4.65
CA ASP A 55 9.95 -5.89 -4.33
C ASP A 55 10.65 -4.62 -4.82
N TYR A 56 11.27 -3.87 -3.91
CA TYR A 56 11.90 -2.58 -4.15
C TYR A 56 13.34 -2.60 -3.60
N SER A 57 14.20 -3.30 -4.32
CA SER A 57 15.60 -3.53 -3.96
C SER A 57 16.43 -2.24 -3.99
N PRO A 58 17.38 -2.07 -3.03
CA PRO A 58 17.78 -3.03 -2.00
C PRO A 58 16.99 -2.91 -0.68
N TYR A 59 15.88 -2.16 -0.66
CA TYR A 59 15.26 -1.74 0.60
C TYR A 59 14.31 -2.78 1.18
N GLY A 60 13.73 -3.65 0.36
CA GLY A 60 12.98 -4.82 0.84
C GLY A 60 11.76 -5.17 0.00
N THR A 61 10.79 -5.82 0.65
CA THR A 61 9.54 -6.28 0.04
C THR A 61 8.33 -5.79 0.82
N GLN A 62 7.19 -5.70 0.15
CA GLN A 62 5.91 -5.32 0.75
C GLN A 62 4.78 -6.16 0.15
N ASN A 63 4.05 -6.88 0.99
CA ASN A 63 2.80 -7.53 0.58
C ASN A 63 1.73 -6.47 0.33
N CYS A 64 0.93 -6.65 -0.72
CA CYS A 64 -0.15 -5.75 -1.06
C CYS A 64 -1.39 -6.55 -1.43
N THR A 65 -2.46 -6.30 -0.69
CA THR A 65 -3.81 -6.72 -1.03
C THR A 65 -4.60 -5.48 -1.43
N ILE A 66 -5.30 -5.53 -2.56
CA ILE A 66 -6.21 -4.47 -3.01
C ILE A 66 -7.60 -5.06 -3.20
N LYS A 67 -8.61 -4.32 -2.77
CA LYS A 67 -10.00 -4.60 -3.10
C LYS A 67 -10.50 -3.55 -4.09
N ASP A 68 -10.71 -3.97 -5.33
CA ASP A 68 -11.39 -3.18 -6.35
C ASP A 68 -12.88 -3.44 -6.29
N THR A 69 -13.70 -2.40 -6.44
CA THR A 69 -15.16 -2.51 -6.34
C THR A 69 -15.83 -1.55 -7.31
N ALA A 70 -16.68 -2.08 -8.19
CA ALA A 70 -17.36 -1.34 -9.24
C ALA A 70 -18.86 -1.66 -9.25
N LYS A 71 -19.57 -1.14 -8.24
CA LYS A 71 -20.98 -1.48 -7.98
C LYS A 71 -21.86 -1.23 -9.21
N GLY A 72 -22.55 -2.27 -9.68
CA GLY A 72 -23.51 -2.21 -10.79
C GLY A 72 -22.89 -2.09 -12.18
N ALA A 73 -21.58 -1.85 -12.29
CA ALA A 73 -20.83 -1.90 -13.54
C ALA A 73 -20.10 -3.24 -13.71
N GLY A 74 -19.90 -3.97 -12.60
CA GLY A 74 -19.10 -5.17 -12.54
C GLY A 74 -17.60 -4.89 -12.56
N VAL A 75 -16.82 -5.64 -11.79
CA VAL A 75 -15.37 -5.67 -11.91
C VAL A 75 -15.00 -6.73 -12.95
N THR A 76 -15.15 -6.35 -14.23
CA THR A 76 -14.80 -7.23 -15.35
C THR A 76 -13.28 -7.32 -15.53
N GLY A 77 -12.80 -8.21 -16.41
CA GLY A 77 -11.38 -8.29 -16.81
C GLY A 77 -10.75 -6.99 -17.33
N THR A 78 -11.58 -6.02 -17.70
CA THR A 78 -11.15 -4.76 -18.31
C THR A 78 -11.44 -3.55 -17.43
N HIS A 79 -11.96 -3.75 -16.22
CA HIS A 79 -12.21 -2.66 -15.28
C HIS A 79 -10.88 -2.03 -14.83
N GLY A 80 -10.85 -0.70 -14.76
CA GLY A 80 -9.71 0.08 -14.30
C GLY A 80 -10.01 0.79 -12.99
N PHE A 81 -8.98 0.98 -12.17
CA PHE A 81 -9.09 1.69 -10.90
C PHE A 81 -7.86 2.57 -10.66
N ALA A 82 -7.99 3.55 -9.78
CA ALA A 82 -6.91 4.49 -9.49
C ALA A 82 -6.68 4.66 -7.98
N ALA A 83 -5.41 4.73 -7.60
CA ALA A 83 -4.94 5.12 -6.27
C ALA A 83 -5.56 4.33 -5.09
N LEU A 84 -5.84 3.04 -5.30
CA LEU A 84 -6.26 2.16 -4.23
C LEU A 84 -5.05 1.85 -3.33
N GLY A 85 -5.24 1.93 -2.02
CA GLY A 85 -4.18 1.63 -1.05
C GLY A 85 -4.07 0.13 -0.81
N CYS A 86 -2.85 -0.37 -0.61
CA CYS A 86 -2.65 -1.72 -0.09
C CYS A 86 -3.29 -1.82 1.31
N LEU A 87 -4.08 -2.85 1.57
CA LEU A 87 -4.77 -3.01 2.86
C LEU A 87 -3.81 -3.08 4.04
N GLU A 88 -2.60 -3.61 3.82
CA GLU A 88 -1.53 -3.74 4.81
C GLU A 88 -0.92 -2.40 5.21
N ASN A 89 -0.94 -1.39 4.33
CA ASN A 89 -0.38 -0.07 4.58
C ASN A 89 -1.00 1.00 3.67
N PRO A 90 -2.28 1.32 3.87
CA PRO A 90 -3.07 2.08 2.91
C PRO A 90 -2.48 3.45 2.60
N SER A 91 -1.84 4.13 3.55
CA SER A 91 -1.24 5.45 3.34
C SER A 91 0.13 5.44 2.63
N THR A 92 0.76 4.27 2.48
CA THR A 92 2.13 4.18 1.97
C THR A 92 2.15 3.83 0.49
N TRP A 93 1.50 2.73 0.11
CA TRP A 93 1.52 2.24 -1.27
C TRP A 93 0.16 2.43 -1.92
N ARG A 94 0.18 3.02 -3.11
CA ARG A 94 -0.99 3.33 -3.92
C ARG A 94 -0.85 2.71 -5.29
N ILE A 95 -1.92 2.06 -5.73
CA ILE A 95 -1.91 1.21 -6.90
C ILE A 95 -3.04 1.63 -7.82
N SER A 96 -2.73 1.73 -9.10
CA SER A 96 -3.69 1.98 -10.16
C SER A 96 -3.57 0.88 -11.20
N TRP A 97 -4.67 0.58 -11.88
CA TRP A 97 -4.76 -0.40 -12.95
C TRP A 97 -5.55 0.19 -14.11
N GLY A 98 -5.01 0.11 -15.31
CA GLY A 98 -5.67 0.47 -16.54
C GLY A 98 -5.64 -0.69 -17.52
N HIS A 99 -6.72 -0.85 -18.29
CA HIS A 99 -6.81 -1.84 -19.36
C HIS A 99 -7.11 -1.15 -20.69
N ASP A 100 -6.31 -1.45 -21.70
CA ASP A 100 -6.58 -1.12 -23.09
C ASP A 100 -7.26 -2.32 -23.76
N THR A 101 -8.58 -2.24 -23.92
CA THR A 101 -9.39 -3.35 -24.47
C THR A 101 -9.04 -3.70 -25.92
N PRO A 102 -8.86 -2.75 -26.86
CA PRO A 102 -8.48 -3.06 -28.23
C PRO A 102 -7.13 -3.79 -28.37
N GLY A 103 -6.14 -3.41 -27.56
CA GLY A 103 -4.81 -4.01 -27.56
C GLY A 103 -4.63 -5.22 -26.65
N ASP A 104 -5.65 -5.58 -25.87
CA ASP A 104 -5.61 -6.60 -24.81
C ASP A 104 -4.35 -6.46 -23.93
N PHE A 105 -4.18 -5.26 -23.38
CA PHE A 105 -3.00 -4.88 -22.60
C PHE A 105 -3.43 -4.16 -21.32
N ALA A 106 -2.71 -4.38 -20.22
CA ALA A 106 -2.94 -3.65 -18.99
C ALA A 106 -1.66 -3.07 -18.41
N VAL A 107 -1.82 -1.96 -17.68
CA VAL A 107 -0.75 -1.28 -16.94
C VAL A 107 -1.14 -1.18 -15.48
N MET A 108 -0.24 -1.62 -14.60
CA MET A 108 -0.27 -1.29 -13.18
C MET A 108 0.71 -0.15 -12.91
N THR A 109 0.24 0.87 -12.19
CA THR A 109 1.10 1.90 -11.61
C THR A 109 1.23 1.65 -10.12
N VAL A 110 2.46 1.70 -9.60
CA VAL A 110 2.76 1.50 -8.19
C VAL A 110 3.50 2.72 -7.66
N VAL A 111 2.91 3.36 -6.64
CA VAL A 111 3.43 4.59 -6.05
C VAL A 111 3.64 4.40 -4.55
N ASN A 112 4.86 4.68 -4.07
CA ASN A 112 5.12 4.89 -2.66
C ASN A 112 4.90 6.38 -2.34
N VAL A 113 3.81 6.74 -1.67
CA VAL A 113 3.41 8.14 -1.45
C VAL A 113 4.41 8.92 -0.59
N PRO A 114 4.93 8.40 0.53
CA PRO A 114 5.90 9.15 1.35
C PRO A 114 7.19 9.55 0.63
N VAL A 115 7.75 8.65 -0.18
CA VAL A 115 9.07 8.86 -0.82
C VAL A 115 9.00 9.00 -2.34
N GLN A 116 7.80 9.00 -2.91
CA GLN A 116 7.52 9.21 -4.34
C GLN A 116 8.29 8.24 -5.25
N TYR A 117 8.40 6.97 -4.83
CA TYR A 117 8.86 5.92 -5.74
C TYR A 117 7.73 5.57 -6.69
N GLU A 118 8.01 5.53 -7.98
CA GLU A 118 7.03 5.22 -9.01
C GLU A 118 7.56 4.13 -9.94
N ALA A 119 6.72 3.14 -10.23
CA ALA A 119 7.01 2.10 -11.20
C ALA A 119 5.76 1.74 -12.00
N PHE A 120 5.97 1.32 -13.24
CA PHE A 120 4.92 0.97 -14.19
C PHE A 120 5.18 -0.44 -14.72
N PHE A 121 4.17 -1.29 -14.66
CA PHE A 121 4.27 -2.69 -15.07
C PHE A 121 3.18 -3.00 -16.09
N GLY A 122 3.56 -3.56 -17.23
CA GLY A 122 2.66 -3.86 -18.33
C GLY A 122 2.51 -5.36 -18.56
N TRP A 123 1.29 -5.82 -18.85
CA TRP A 123 1.00 -7.20 -19.24
C TRP A 123 0.20 -7.23 -20.53
N LYS A 124 0.56 -8.17 -21.42
CA LYS A 124 -0.28 -8.55 -22.56
C LYS A 124 -1.24 -9.66 -22.13
N SER A 125 -2.47 -9.60 -22.60
CA SER A 125 -3.52 -10.59 -22.34
C SER A 125 -3.70 -10.93 -20.86
N PRO A 126 -3.87 -9.93 -19.97
CA PRO A 126 -3.94 -10.14 -18.52
C PRO A 126 -5.11 -11.04 -18.08
N ASN A 127 -6.12 -11.20 -18.93
CA ASN A 127 -7.29 -12.03 -18.66
C ASN A 127 -7.12 -13.50 -19.07
N GLN A 128 -6.01 -13.86 -19.72
CA GLN A 128 -5.69 -15.26 -20.07
C GLN A 128 -4.91 -16.00 -18.97
N GLY A 129 -4.63 -15.33 -17.84
CA GLY A 129 -3.99 -15.91 -16.68
C GLY A 129 -3.03 -14.93 -16.02
N LEU A 130 -3.50 -14.31 -14.94
CA LEU A 130 -2.71 -13.62 -13.91
C LEU A 130 -2.93 -14.34 -12.58
#